data_AF-F1YVN4-F1
#
_entry.id   AF-F1YVN4-F1
#
_cell.length_a   1.000
_cell.length_b   1.000
_cell.length_c   1.000
_cell.angle_alpha   90.00
_cell.angle_beta   90.00
_cell.angle_gamma   90.00
#
_symmetry.space_group_name_H-M   'P 1'
#
loop_
_entity.id
_entity.type
_entity.pdbx_description
1 polymer ?
#
loop_
_entity_poly.entity_id
_entity_poly.type
_entity_poly.pdbx_seq_one_letter_code
_entity_poly.pdbx_strand_id
1 'polypeptide(L)'
;MSTPTTTLVQVPISAVPAQMFKITLAAQTLQIALRQRATGLYADIWCAGTRVLSGVLCQDRTWLARNAATGLPGDLAFMDTQGTQNPQSTGLGTRYVLLWRSGWPA
;
A
#
# COMPACT_ATOMS: atom_id res chain seq x y z
N MET A 1 23.38 19.11 -0.22
CA MET A 1 22.61 17.87 0.09
C MET A 1 21.24 18.05 -0.53
N SER A 2 20.93 17.34 -1.62
CA SER A 2 19.59 17.36 -2.21
C SER A 2 18.63 16.66 -1.24
N THR A 3 17.56 17.33 -0.85
CA THR A 3 16.46 16.68 -0.14
C THR A 3 15.87 15.60 -1.05
N PRO A 4 15.68 14.35 -0.56
CA PRO A 4 15.01 13.35 -1.37
C PRO A 4 13.60 13.84 -1.70
N THR A 5 13.28 13.93 -2.99
CA THR A 5 11.94 14.37 -3.43
C THR A 5 10.94 13.27 -3.12
N THR A 6 10.10 13.51 -2.11
CA THR A 6 8.95 12.67 -1.79
C THR A 6 7.95 12.70 -2.95
N THR A 7 7.74 11.57 -3.61
CA THR A 7 6.80 11.42 -4.73
C THR A 7 5.60 10.59 -4.28
N LEU A 8 4.39 11.07 -4.59
CA LEU A 8 3.15 10.34 -4.35
C LEU A 8 2.68 9.70 -5.66
N VAL A 9 2.39 8.40 -5.64
CA VAL A 9 1.94 7.63 -6.81
C VAL A 9 0.71 6.82 -6.44
N GLN A 10 -0.34 6.88 -7.27
CA GLN A 10 -1.48 6.00 -7.11
C GLN A 10 -1.16 4.61 -7.70
N VAL A 11 -1.35 3.57 -6.91
CA VAL A 11 -1.17 2.18 -7.32
C VAL A 11 -2.49 1.67 -7.91
N PRO A 12 -2.50 1.21 -9.18
CA PRO A 12 -3.71 0.66 -9.78
C PRO A 12 -4.06 -0.68 -9.11
N ILE A 13 -5.31 -0.80 -8.68
CA ILE A 13 -5.88 -2.00 -8.06
C ILE A 13 -7.31 -2.21 -8.57
N SER A 14 -7.79 -3.45 -8.52
CA SER A 14 -9.14 -3.80 -8.97
C SER A 14 -10.12 -4.00 -7.82
N ALA A 15 -11.41 -3.76 -8.05
CA ALA A 15 -12.49 -3.98 -7.09
C ALA A 15 -12.87 -5.46 -6.96
N VAL A 16 -11.93 -6.28 -6.48
CA VAL A 16 -12.10 -7.73 -6.25
C VAL A 16 -11.70 -8.13 -4.83
N PRO A 17 -12.32 -9.17 -4.23
CA PRO A 17 -12.01 -9.59 -2.86
C PRO A 17 -10.58 -10.09 -2.65
N ALA A 18 -9.91 -10.58 -3.71
CA ALA A 18 -8.53 -11.02 -3.65
C ALA A 18 -7.81 -10.67 -4.95
N GLN A 19 -6.63 -10.05 -4.85
CA GLN A 19 -5.74 -9.80 -5.99
C GLN A 19 -4.29 -9.88 -5.56
N MET A 20 -3.43 -10.22 -6.50
CA MET A 20 -1.98 -10.17 -6.33
C MET A 20 -1.35 -9.66 -7.62
N PHE A 21 -0.46 -8.69 -7.51
CA PHE A 21 0.16 -8.04 -8.65
C PHE A 21 1.57 -7.59 -8.32
N LYS A 22 2.33 -7.24 -9.36
CA LYS A 22 3.66 -6.64 -9.24
C LYS A 22 3.64 -5.23 -9.82
N ILE A 23 4.38 -4.33 -9.19
CA ILE A 23 4.56 -2.95 -9.64
C ILE A 23 5.98 -2.48 -9.31
N THR A 24 6.56 -1.68 -10.19
CA THR A 24 7.87 -1.06 -9.94
C THR A 24 7.67 0.32 -9.31
N LEU A 25 8.17 0.50 -8.09
CA LEU A 25 8.09 1.74 -7.32
C LEU A 25 9.48 2.05 -6.75
N ALA A 26 9.95 3.30 -6.88
CA ALA A 26 11.29 3.70 -6.44
C ALA A 26 12.42 2.76 -6.92
N ALA A 27 12.36 2.34 -8.19
CA ALA A 27 13.29 1.38 -8.82
C ALA A 27 13.33 -0.03 -8.18
N GLN A 28 12.38 -0.36 -7.29
CA GLN A 28 12.23 -1.69 -6.71
C GLN A 28 10.94 -2.35 -7.21
N THR A 29 11.01 -3.65 -7.50
CA THR A 29 9.80 -4.43 -7.79
C THR A 29 9.14 -4.81 -6.46
N LEU A 30 7.93 -4.30 -6.26
CA LEU A 30 7.06 -4.72 -5.18
C LEU A 30 6.07 -5.76 -5.71
N GLN A 31 5.85 -6.81 -4.92
CA GLN A 31 4.69 -7.68 -5.09
C GLN A 31 3.73 -7.37 -3.95
N ILE A 32 2.45 -7.18 -4.27
CA ILE A 32 1.41 -6.82 -3.31
C ILE A 32 0.27 -7.82 -3.45
N ALA A 33 -0.17 -8.38 -2.34
CA ALA A 33 -1.40 -9.16 -2.27
C ALA A 33 -2.41 -8.43 -1.38
N LEU A 34 -3.63 -8.24 -1.86
CA LEU A 34 -4.75 -7.68 -1.09
C LEU A 34 -5.82 -8.74 -0.94
N ARG A 35 -6.32 -8.93 0.29
CA ARG A 35 -7.25 -10.01 0.62
C ARG A 35 -8.32 -9.51 1.59
N GLN A 36 -9.57 -9.47 1.13
CA GLN A 36 -10.73 -9.23 1.97
C GLN A 36 -10.96 -10.45 2.88
N ARG A 37 -11.27 -10.14 4.14
CA ARG A 37 -11.71 -11.08 5.18
C ARG A 37 -12.96 -10.50 5.84
N ALA A 38 -13.61 -11.29 6.69
CA ALA A 38 -14.74 -10.84 7.49
C ALA A 38 -14.37 -9.66 8.42
N THR A 39 -13.11 -9.56 8.82
CA THR A 39 -12.59 -8.52 9.75
C THR A 39 -11.94 -7.32 9.05
N GLY A 40 -11.84 -7.32 7.71
CA GLY A 40 -11.24 -6.21 6.96
C GLY A 40 -10.42 -6.65 5.75
N LEU A 41 -9.81 -5.67 5.09
CA LEU A 41 -8.86 -5.88 4.00
C LEU A 41 -7.44 -6.01 4.56
N TYR A 42 -6.70 -7.02 4.10
CA TYR A 42 -5.34 -7.27 4.55
C TYR A 42 -4.35 -7.23 3.38
N ALA A 43 -3.14 -6.75 3.66
CA ALA A 43 -2.05 -6.66 2.69
C ALA A 43 -0.85 -7.52 3.09
N ASP A 44 -0.23 -8.15 2.09
CA ASP A 44 1.12 -8.71 2.18
C ASP A 44 1.97 -8.05 1.10
N ILE A 45 3.21 -7.71 1.45
CA ILE A 45 4.11 -6.98 0.57
C ILE A 45 5.46 -7.69 0.56
N TRP A 46 5.98 -7.87 -0.66
CA TRP A 46 7.35 -8.29 -0.91
C TRP A 46 8.09 -7.17 -1.63
N CYS A 47 9.34 -6.94 -1.25
CA CYS A 47 10.27 -6.03 -1.91
C CYS A 47 11.44 -6.86 -2.43
N ALA A 48 11.73 -6.79 -3.73
CA ALA A 48 12.81 -7.57 -4.36
C ALA A 48 12.77 -9.09 -4.05
N GLY A 49 11.55 -9.66 -3.94
CA GLY A 49 11.35 -11.08 -3.66
C GLY A 49 11.31 -11.46 -2.16
N THR A 50 11.74 -10.57 -1.27
CA THR A 50 11.71 -10.80 0.19
C THR A 50 10.41 -10.27 0.78
N ARG A 51 9.72 -11.07 1.61
CA ARG A 51 8.49 -10.62 2.29
C ARG A 51 8.84 -9.63 3.39
N VAL A 52 8.39 -8.40 3.25
CA VAL A 52 8.65 -7.29 4.18
C VAL A 52 7.47 -7.00 5.10
N LEU A 53 6.25 -7.30 4.66
CA LEU A 53 5.03 -7.18 5.44
C LEU A 53 4.12 -8.38 5.18
N SER A 54 3.41 -8.83 6.21
CA SER A 54 2.43 -9.91 6.08
C SER A 54 1.23 -9.69 6.97
N GLY A 55 0.04 -9.88 6.40
CA GLY A 55 -1.23 -9.78 7.13
C GLY A 55 -1.48 -8.41 7.77
N VAL A 56 -1.04 -7.31 7.14
CA VAL A 56 -1.25 -5.97 7.68
C VAL A 56 -2.68 -5.53 7.40
N LEU A 57 -3.42 -5.12 8.44
CA LEU A 57 -4.76 -4.56 8.29
C LEU A 57 -4.70 -3.22 7.55
N CYS A 58 -5.46 -3.11 6.46
CA CYS A 58 -5.59 -1.89 5.69
C CYS A 58 -6.63 -0.98 6.34
N GLN A 59 -6.20 0.21 6.76
CA GLN A 59 -7.06 1.23 7.36
C GLN A 59 -6.94 2.53 6.57
N ASP A 60 -7.98 3.34 6.63
CA ASP A 60 -7.98 4.66 5.99
C ASP A 60 -6.87 5.55 6.57
N ARG A 61 -6.12 6.21 5.67
CA ARG A 61 -5.01 7.14 5.95
C ARG A 61 -4.00 6.66 6.97
N THR A 62 -3.80 5.34 7.04
CA THR A 62 -2.86 4.70 7.95
C THR A 62 -1.74 4.05 7.15
N TRP A 63 -0.50 4.38 7.49
CA TRP A 63 0.70 3.77 6.90
C TRP A 63 0.74 2.26 7.17
N LEU A 64 1.06 1.47 6.14
CA LEU A 64 1.13 0.02 6.23
C LEU A 64 2.46 -0.44 6.86
N ALA A 65 3.58 0.14 6.44
CA ALA A 65 4.90 -0.24 6.93
C ALA A 65 5.28 0.49 8.23
N ARG A 66 4.94 1.78 8.34
CA ARG A 66 5.12 2.67 9.52
C ARG A 66 6.57 2.91 9.94
N ASN A 67 7.53 2.09 9.50
CA ASN A 67 8.92 2.15 9.90
C ASN A 67 9.85 1.72 8.75
N ALA A 68 10.94 2.47 8.57
CA ALA A 68 12.01 2.19 7.63
C ALA A 68 12.73 0.85 7.84
N ALA A 69 12.71 0.32 9.07
CA ALA A 69 13.30 -0.97 9.42
C ALA A 69 12.69 -2.17 8.65
N THR A 70 11.54 -1.98 7.99
CA THR A 70 10.93 -3.00 7.11
C THR A 70 11.73 -3.27 5.84
N GLY A 71 12.65 -2.38 5.45
CA GLY A 71 13.40 -2.47 4.19
C GLY A 71 12.62 -2.01 2.96
N LEU A 72 11.41 -1.44 3.14
CA LEU A 72 10.70 -0.76 2.05
C LEU A 72 11.32 0.62 1.77
N PRO A 73 11.47 1.02 0.48
CA PRO A 73 12.03 2.32 0.10
C PRO A 73 11.01 3.48 0.22
N GLY A 74 9.96 3.29 1.01
CA GLY A 74 8.80 4.17 1.13
C GLY A 74 7.67 3.45 1.84
N ASP A 75 6.46 4.01 1.75
CA ASP A 75 5.30 3.45 2.43
C ASP A 75 4.03 3.52 1.57
N LEU A 76 3.05 2.72 1.93
CA LEU A 76 1.75 2.61 1.31
C LEU A 76 0.68 3.03 2.31
N ALA A 77 -0.37 3.68 1.83
CA ALA A 77 -1.58 3.94 2.61
C ALA A 77 -2.81 3.85 1.71
N PHE A 78 -3.92 3.39 2.28
CA PHE A 78 -5.23 3.56 1.65
C PHE A 78 -5.79 4.93 2.00
N MET A 79 -6.54 5.53 1.09
CA MET A 79 -7.31 6.75 1.34
C MET A 79 -8.74 6.57 0.82
N ASP A 80 -9.72 6.82 1.68
CA ASP A 80 -11.12 6.99 1.29
C ASP A 80 -11.32 8.39 0.69
N THR A 81 -11.67 8.45 -0.59
CA THR A 81 -11.90 9.72 -1.29
C THR A 81 -13.29 10.30 -1.05
N GLN A 82 -14.18 9.56 -0.37
CA GLN A 82 -15.58 9.96 -0.13
C GLN A 82 -15.91 10.04 1.36
N GLY A 83 -14.93 9.89 2.25
CA GLY A 83 -15.17 9.86 3.68
C GLY A 83 -13.95 9.42 4.47
N THR A 84 -14.19 8.61 5.51
CA THR A 84 -13.19 8.15 6.47
C THR A 84 -13.31 6.66 6.77
N GLN A 85 -13.89 5.88 5.85
CA GLN A 85 -14.14 4.45 6.06
C GLN A 85 -12.94 3.61 5.63
N ASN A 86 -12.65 2.54 6.38
CA ASN A 86 -11.62 1.57 6.02
C ASN A 86 -11.96 0.89 4.68
N PRO A 87 -10.93 0.55 3.87
CA PRO A 87 -11.12 0.01 2.53
C PRO A 87 -11.88 -1.31 2.54
N GLN A 88 -12.81 -1.45 1.59
CA GLN A 88 -13.55 -2.67 1.28
C GLN A 88 -13.39 -3.01 -0.20
N SER A 89 -13.39 -4.30 -0.52
CA SER A 89 -13.16 -4.80 -1.90
C SER A 89 -14.02 -4.13 -2.99
N THR A 90 -15.29 -3.81 -2.70
CA THR A 90 -16.24 -3.23 -3.67
C THR A 90 -15.88 -1.80 -4.12
N GLY A 91 -15.04 -1.08 -3.37
CA GLY A 91 -14.64 0.29 -3.69
C GLY A 91 -13.16 0.46 -4.02
N LEU A 92 -12.39 -0.63 -4.12
CA LEU A 92 -10.95 -0.55 -4.39
C LEU A 92 -10.67 0.03 -5.77
N GLY A 93 -9.70 0.94 -5.84
CA GLY A 93 -9.26 1.58 -7.08
C GLY A 93 -10.11 2.77 -7.51
N THR A 94 -11.25 3.01 -6.87
CA THR A 94 -12.12 4.17 -7.10
C THR A 94 -12.28 4.99 -5.82
N ARG A 95 -13.11 4.54 -4.89
CA ARG A 95 -13.32 5.18 -3.59
C ARG A 95 -12.10 5.00 -2.69
N TYR A 96 -11.61 3.77 -2.58
CA TYR A 96 -10.46 3.41 -1.77
C TYR A 96 -9.23 3.31 -2.66
N VAL A 97 -8.42 4.37 -2.67
CA VAL A 97 -7.20 4.43 -3.47
C VAL A 97 -6.01 3.98 -2.65
N LEU A 98 -5.13 3.18 -3.25
CA LEU A 98 -3.85 2.82 -2.66
C LEU A 98 -2.78 3.79 -3.16
N LEU A 99 -2.15 4.50 -2.23
CA LEU A 99 -1.14 5.51 -2.51
C LEU A 99 0.23 5.02 -2.04
N TRP A 100 1.22 5.14 -2.89
CA TRP A 100 2.63 4.99 -2.58
C TRP A 100 3.26 6.35 -2.31
N ARG A 101 4.06 6.46 -1.25
CA ARG A 101 4.93 7.58 -0.98
C ARG A 101 6.39 7.09 -1.01
N SER A 102 7.23 7.68 -1.86
CA SER A 102 8.67 7.38 -1.84
C SER A 102 9.37 8.01 -0.63
N GLY A 103 10.34 7.27 -0.09
CA GLY A 103 11.16 7.73 1.02
C GLY A 103 10.46 7.67 2.39
N TRP A 104 11.27 7.91 3.41
CA TRP A 104 10.84 7.99 4.80
C TRP A 104 10.92 9.44 5.28
N PRO A 105 9.97 9.89 6.11
CA PRO A 105 10.12 11.17 6.79
C PRO A 105 11.37 11.11 7.68
N ALA A 106 12.10 12.23 7.72
CA ALA A 106 13.26 12.40 8.59
C ALA A 106 12.86 12.37 10.07
#